data_AF-A0A9P0Y0R0-F1
#
_entry.id   AF-A0A9P0Y0R0-F1
#
_cell.length_a   1.000
_cell.length_b   1.000
_cell.length_c   1.000
_cell.angle_alpha   90.00
_cell.angle_beta   90.00
_cell.angle_gamma   90.00
#
_symmetry.space_group_name_H-M   'P 1'
#
loop_
_entity.id
_entity.type
_entity.pdbx_description
1 polymer ?
#
loop_
_entity_poly.entity_id
_entity_poly.type
_entity_poly.pdbx_seq_one_letter_code
_entity_poly.pdbx_strand_id
1 'polypeptide(L)' 'MEKKIKASHKEHSALVPVPDYNGQKTCGIKIHFLPCDKVKVTTSCYDYGNPNYPIKDPIKMEEPEVCAK' A
#
# COMPACT_ATOMS: atom_id res chain seq x y z
N MET A 1 -4.27 20.07 21.98
CA MET A 1 -4.35 19.03 20.93
C MET A 1 -2.97 18.65 20.39
N GLU A 2 -2.06 19.59 20.18
CA GLU A 2 -0.73 19.35 19.58
C GLU A 2 0.14 18.29 20.29
N LYS A 3 0.14 18.25 21.64
CA LYS A 3 0.91 17.26 22.41
C LYS A 3 0.42 15.81 22.22
N LYS A 4 -0.88 15.60 21.98
CA LYS A 4 -1.45 14.24 21.80
C LYS A 4 -1.13 13.64 20.43
N ILE A 5 -1.04 14.48 19.38
CA ILE A 5 -0.67 14.04 18.03
C ILE A 5 0.79 13.56 18.00
N LYS A 6 1.71 14.31 18.64
CA LYS A 6 3.11 13.90 18.75
C LYS A 6 3.30 12.56 19.48
N ALA A 7 2.51 12.32 20.54
CA ALA A 7 2.57 11.07 21.30
C ALA A 7 2.01 9.85 20.56
N SER A 8 1.19 10.06 19.52
CA SER A 8 0.58 8.99 18.71
C SER A 8 1.28 8.81 17.36
N HIS A 9 2.34 9.59 17.10
CA HIS A 9 3.15 9.44 15.90
C HIS A 9 3.99 8.18 16.01
N LYS A 10 3.85 7.29 15.03
CA LYS A 10 4.61 6.05 14.95
C LYS A 10 5.23 5.97 13.56
N GLU A 11 6.54 5.80 13.51
CA GLU A 11 7.26 5.58 12.25
C GLU A 11 7.34 4.08 11.98
N HIS A 12 7.01 3.69 10.76
CA HIS A 12 7.07 2.31 10.29
C HIS A 12 8.01 2.23 9.10
N SER A 13 8.77 1.14 9.03
CA SER A 13 9.65 0.85 7.90
C SER A 13 9.49 -0.61 7.53
N ALA A 14 9.29 -0.87 6.23
CA ALA A 14 9.16 -2.21 5.69
C ALA A 14 9.98 -2.31 4.41
N LEU A 15 10.73 -3.41 4.27
CA LEU A 15 11.31 -3.77 2.98
C LEU A 15 10.24 -4.49 2.17
N VAL A 16 9.90 -3.91 1.02
CA VAL A 16 8.88 -4.45 0.12
C VAL A 16 9.48 -4.72 -1.25
N PRO A 17 9.15 -5.85 -1.88
CA PRO A 17 9.59 -6.12 -3.24
C PRO A 17 8.93 -5.12 -4.19
N VAL A 18 9.74 -4.48 -5.03
CA VAL A 18 9.26 -3.63 -6.11
C VAL A 18 9.21 -4.47 -7.38
N PRO A 19 8.09 -4.51 -8.10
CA PRO A 19 8.00 -5.25 -9.36
C PRO A 19 8.95 -4.67 -10.42
N ASP A 20 9.46 -5.56 -11.28
CA ASP A 20 10.37 -5.17 -12.37
C ASP A 20 9.66 -4.24 -13.36
N TYR A 21 10.25 -3.06 -13.56
CA TYR A 21 9.78 -2.01 -14.46
C TYR A 21 10.57 -1.95 -15.78
N ASN A 22 11.62 -2.78 -15.93
CA ASN A 22 12.41 -2.82 -17.15
C ASN A 22 11.61 -3.52 -18.27
N GLY A 23 11.24 -2.76 -19.30
CA GLY A 23 10.57 -3.27 -20.50
C GLY A 23 9.06 -3.07 -20.59
N GLN A 24 8.43 -2.47 -19.58
CA GLN A 24 7.01 -2.08 -19.61
C GLN A 24 6.87 -0.55 -19.73
N LYS A 25 5.79 -0.05 -20.35
CA LYS A 25 5.51 1.40 -20.37
C LYS A 25 5.38 1.89 -18.91
N THR A 26 6.32 2.70 -18.47
CA THR A 26 6.37 3.23 -17.11
C THR A 26 5.31 4.32 -16.96
N CYS A 27 4.30 4.06 -16.15
CA CYS A 27 3.31 5.06 -15.79
C CYS A 27 3.59 5.58 -14.37
N GLY A 28 2.92 5.04 -13.35
CA GLY A 28 3.15 5.42 -11.96
C GLY A 28 3.39 4.23 -11.04
N ILE A 29 4.23 4.43 -10.03
CA ILE A 29 4.30 3.55 -8.87
C ILE A 29 3.16 3.94 -7.93
N LYS A 30 2.37 2.94 -7.52
CA LYS A 30 1.26 3.06 -6.59
C LYS A 30 1.60 2.28 -5.34
N ILE A 31 1.61 2.98 -4.21
CA ILE A 31 1.84 2.41 -2.87
C ILE A 31 0.49 2.19 -2.21
N HIS A 32 0.26 0.96 -1.76
CA HIS A 32 -0.98 0.55 -1.11
C HIS A 32 -0.68 0.24 0.35
N PHE A 33 -1.38 0.94 1.24
CA PHE A 33 -1.36 0.65 2.68
C PHE A 33 -2.48 -0.33 2.98
N LEU A 34 -2.10 -1.52 3.43
CA LEU A 34 -3.02 -2.58 3.86
C LEU A 34 -3.10 -2.60 5.38
N PRO A 35 -4.13 -3.26 5.95
CA PRO A 35 -4.20 -3.52 7.37
C PRO A 35 -2.94 -4.20 7.91
N CYS A 36 -2.70 -4.04 9.22
CA CYS A 36 -1.51 -4.57 9.89
C CYS A 36 -0.18 -4.01 9.37
N ASP A 37 -0.15 -2.72 9.01
CA ASP A 37 1.04 -2.01 8.54
C ASP A 37 1.72 -2.64 7.31
N LYS A 38 0.98 -3.46 6.55
CA LYS A 38 1.50 -4.10 5.34
C LYS A 38 1.45 -3.13 4.18
N VAL A 39 2.49 -3.13 3.35
CA VAL A 39 2.57 -2.27 2.18
C VAL A 39 2.73 -3.13 0.92
N LYS A 40 1.93 -2.86 -0.10
CA LYS A 40 2.11 -3.42 -1.45
C LYS A 40 2.50 -2.32 -2.41
N VAL A 41 3.47 -2.61 -3.28
CA VAL A 41 3.93 -1.68 -4.32
C VAL A 41 3.56 -2.27 -5.67
N THR A 42 2.92 -1.46 -6.50
CA THR A 42 2.55 -1.86 -7.86
C THR A 42 2.85 -0.76 -8.85
N THR A 43 3.04 -1.15 -10.10
CA THR A 43 3.14 -0.22 -11.21
C THR A 43 1.88 -0.32 -12.04
N SER A 44 1.23 0.81 -12.29
CA SER A 44 0.02 0.82 -13.11
C SER A 44 -0.13 2.13 -13.87
N CYS A 45 -0.66 2.01 -15.09
CA CYS A 45 -1.17 3.12 -15.90
C CYS A 45 -2.64 3.42 -15.64
N TYR A 46 -3.33 2.49 -14.99
CA TYR A 46 -4.75 2.53 -14.73
C TYR A 46 -5.02 2.88 -13.28
N ASP A 47 -6.19 3.44 -13.02
CA ASP A 47 -6.68 3.69 -11.67
C ASP A 47 -7.46 2.48 -11.12
N TYR A 48 -7.67 2.48 -9.80
CA TYR A 48 -8.41 1.45 -9.09
C TYR A 48 -9.83 1.29 -9.66
N GLY A 49 -10.24 0.05 -9.91
CA GLY A 49 -11.51 -0.28 -10.54
C GLY A 49 -11.41 -0.56 -12.04
N ASN A 50 -10.29 -0.23 -12.69
CA ASN A 50 -10.04 -0.67 -14.06
C ASN A 50 -9.77 -2.19 -14.08
N PRO A 51 -10.30 -2.93 -15.07
CA PRO A 51 -10.06 -4.39 -15.18
C PRO A 51 -8.59 -4.77 -15.30
N ASN A 52 -7.76 -3.88 -15.85
CA ASN A 52 -6.31 -4.04 -16.03
C ASN A 52 -5.50 -3.50 -14.83
N TYR A 53 -6.15 -3.07 -13.75
CA TYR A 53 -5.44 -2.64 -12.55
C TYR A 53 -4.82 -3.86 -11.84
N PRO A 54 -3.53 -3.81 -11.41
CA PRO A 54 -2.83 -4.99 -10.88
C PRO A 54 -3.38 -5.51 -9.56
N ILE A 55 -3.97 -4.65 -8.74
CA ILE A 55 -4.54 -5.00 -7.44
C ILE A 55 -6.06 -4.92 -7.50
N LYS A 56 -6.73 -5.96 -7.03
CA LYS A 56 -8.20 -6.01 -6.94
C LYS A 56 -8.69 -6.11 -5.49
N ASP A 57 -7.77 -6.02 -4.53
CA ASP A 57 -8.08 -5.98 -3.10
C ASP A 57 -9.03 -4.80 -2.80
N PRO A 58 -10.05 -4.96 -1.94
CA PRO A 58 -11.00 -3.89 -1.65
C PRO A 58 -10.33 -2.68 -0.99
N ILE A 59 -10.78 -1.46 -1.32
CA ILE A 59 -10.26 -0.22 -0.69
C ILE A 59 -10.48 -0.22 0.83
N LYS A 60 -11.61 -0.76 1.27
CA LYS A 60 -11.97 -0.90 2.68
C LYS A 60 -11.85 -2.36 3.08
N MET A 61 -10.63 -2.77 3.43
CA MET A 61 -10.38 -4.07 4.06
C MET A 61 -10.66 -3.96 5.56
N GLU A 62 -11.34 -4.95 6.13
CA GLU A 62 -11.39 -5.11 7.58
C GLU A 62 -10.00 -5.50 8.10
N GLU A 63 -9.57 -4.86 9.16
CA GLU A 63 -8.34 -5.24 9.86
C GLU A 63 -8.61 -6.50 10.68
N PRO A 64 -7.79 -7.56 10.54
CA PRO A 64 -7.96 -8.75 11.36
C PRO A 64 -7.71 -8.42 12.84
N GLU A 65 -8.44 -9.10 13.74
CA GLU A 65 -8.29 -8.90 15.21
C GLU A 65 -6.86 -9.14 15.70
N VAL A 66 -6.09 -9.96 14.98
CA VAL A 66 -4.68 -10.22 15.27
C VAL A 66 -3.85 -10.03 14.00
N CYS A 67 -2.94 -9.07 14.06
CA CYS A 67 -1.91 -8.89 13.05
C CYS A 67 -0.77 -9.87 13.31
N ALA A 68 -0.63 -10.88 12.45
CA ALA A 68 0.56 -11.73 12.43
C ALA A 68 1.79 -10.86 12.12
N LYS A 69 2.82 -10.97 12.96
CA LYS A 69 4.04 -10.15 12.92
C LYS A 69 5.09 -10.72 11.97
#